data_AF-A0A6N2MLS4-F1
#
_entry.id   AF-A0A6N2MLS4-F1
#
_cell.length_a   1.000
_cell.length_b   1.000
_cell.length_c   1.000
_cell.angle_alpha   90.00
_cell.angle_beta   90.00
_cell.angle_gamma   90.00
#
_symmetry.space_group_name_H-M   'P 1'
#
loop_
_entity.id
_entity.type
_entity.pdbx_description
1 polymer ?
#
loop_
_entity_poly.entity_id
_entity_poly.type
_entity_poly.pdbx_seq_one_letter_code
_entity_poly.pdbx_strand_id
1 'polypeptide(L)'
;MASSSRLSPPKVPMELHIKNREKLLKSLRQHLTETSRPLYGFVLLQGGEEKTRYCTDHIELFRQESYFAYLFGVKEPGFYGAIDIATGKSILFAPRLPADYAVWLGDIKPLSCFQQQYMVSMVHYTDEIVGVLHELSNVLEKPLLFLLHGLNTDSNNFSKPAEFEKSLRRI
;
A
#
# COMPACT_ATOMS: atom_id res chain seq x y z
N MET A 1 12.37 19.40 40.05
CA MET A 1 11.55 18.53 39.17
C MET A 1 11.65 19.06 37.76
N ALA A 2 12.37 18.38 36.87
CA ALA A 2 12.57 18.85 35.50
C ALA A 2 11.27 18.66 34.70
N SER A 3 10.77 19.77 34.14
CA SER A 3 9.64 19.81 33.21
C SER A 3 9.96 18.94 31.99
N SER A 4 9.16 17.89 31.74
CA SER A 4 9.33 17.08 30.52
C SER A 4 9.06 17.96 29.31
N SER A 5 10.05 18.12 28.44
CA SER A 5 9.95 18.91 27.22
C SER A 5 8.70 18.56 26.39
N ARG A 6 7.90 19.57 26.03
CA ARG A 6 6.70 19.50 25.15
C ARG A 6 7.03 19.21 23.66
N LEU A 7 8.14 18.51 23.37
CA LEU A 7 8.75 18.46 22.03
C LEU A 7 8.39 17.23 21.20
N SER A 8 7.56 16.32 21.70
CA SER A 8 7.12 15.17 20.91
C SER A 8 5.90 15.54 20.06
N PRO A 9 5.93 15.34 18.73
CA PRO A 9 4.74 15.54 17.90
C PRO A 9 3.59 14.63 18.36
N PRO A 10 2.33 15.03 18.14
CA PRO A 10 1.19 14.22 18.51
C PRO A 10 1.27 12.84 17.85
N LYS A 11 1.02 11.79 18.64
CA LYS A 11 0.98 10.43 18.12
C LYS A 11 -0.26 10.26 17.26
N VAL A 12 -0.09 9.79 16.03
CA VAL A 12 -1.19 9.42 15.14
C VAL A 12 -1.47 7.92 15.33
N PRO A 13 -2.66 7.52 15.80
CA PRO A 13 -3.02 6.12 15.99
C PRO A 13 -3.18 5.40 14.65
N MET A 14 -2.67 4.17 14.53
CA MET A 14 -2.75 3.39 13.30
C MET A 14 -4.17 2.93 12.96
N GLU A 15 -5.06 2.91 13.95
CA GLU A 15 -6.49 2.68 13.83
C GLU A 15 -7.18 3.68 12.89
N LEU A 16 -6.60 4.87 12.69
CA LEU A 16 -7.07 5.83 11.70
C LEU A 16 -7.09 5.22 10.30
N HIS A 17 -6.05 4.47 9.94
CA HIS A 17 -5.92 3.85 8.62
C HIS A 17 -6.89 2.68 8.45
N ILE A 18 -7.20 1.94 9.52
CA ILE A 18 -8.26 0.92 9.51
C ILE A 18 -9.60 1.56 9.12
N LYS A 19 -9.99 2.64 9.81
CA LYS A 19 -11.23 3.38 9.52
C LYS A 19 -11.27 3.93 8.10
N ASN A 20 -10.13 4.35 7.55
CA ASN A 20 -10.05 4.83 6.16
C ASN A 20 -10.30 3.70 5.15
N ARG A 21 -9.74 2.50 5.38
CA ARG A 21 -10.01 1.32 4.54
C ARG A 21 -11.48 0.89 4.62
N GLU A 22 -12.08 0.93 5.80
CA GLU A 22 -13.52 0.66 5.98
C GLU A 22 -14.40 1.64 5.20
N LYS A 23 -14.08 2.94 5.25
CA LYS A 23 -14.79 3.99 4.49
C LYS A 23 -14.68 3.75 2.99
N LEU A 24 -13.48 3.46 2.49
CA LEU A 24 -13.25 3.13 1.08
C LEU A 24 -14.09 1.93 0.66
N LEU A 25 -14.04 0.83 1.41
CA LEU A 25 -14.79 -0.38 1.10
C LEU A 25 -16.29 -0.15 1.09
N LYS A 26 -16.82 0.59 2.06
CA LYS A 26 -18.24 0.95 2.10
C LYS A 26 -18.66 1.71 0.83
N SER A 27 -17.92 2.77 0.49
CA SER A 27 -18.22 3.60 -0.68
C SER A 27 -18.06 2.83 -1.99
N LEU A 28 -17.00 2.02 -2.10
CA LEU A 28 -16.72 1.23 -3.30
C LEU A 28 -17.78 0.15 -3.52
N ARG A 29 -18.14 -0.63 -2.49
CA ARG A 29 -19.19 -1.67 -2.59
C ARG A 29 -20.54 -1.07 -2.97
N GLN A 30 -20.89 0.09 -2.41
CA GLN A 30 -22.11 0.80 -2.78
C GLN A 30 -22.09 1.15 -4.29
N HIS A 31 -21.02 1.79 -4.76
CA HIS A 31 -20.88 2.15 -6.17
C HIS A 31 -20.90 0.93 -7.11
N LEU A 32 -20.22 -0.16 -6.74
CA LEU A 32 -20.23 -1.40 -7.51
C LEU A 32 -21.63 -2.01 -7.58
N THR A 33 -22.40 -1.94 -6.49
CA THR A 33 -23.80 -2.39 -6.48
C THR A 33 -24.67 -1.55 -7.40
N GLU A 34 -24.57 -0.22 -7.31
CA GLU A 34 -25.32 0.73 -8.14
C GLU A 34 -25.00 0.59 -9.63
N THR A 35 -23.75 0.25 -9.96
CA THR A 35 -23.28 0.05 -11.35
C THR A 35 -23.37 -1.39 -11.82
N SER A 36 -24.01 -2.30 -11.05
CA SER A 36 -24.13 -3.73 -11.36
C SER A 36 -22.79 -4.42 -11.67
N ARG A 37 -21.74 -4.03 -10.95
CA ARG A 37 -20.39 -4.61 -11.04
C ARG A 37 -20.16 -5.64 -9.92
N PRO A 38 -19.21 -6.58 -10.11
CA PRO A 38 -18.96 -7.60 -9.11
C PRO A 38 -18.40 -7.03 -7.80
N LEU A 39 -18.83 -7.59 -6.66
CA LEU A 39 -18.37 -7.23 -5.31
C LEU A 39 -17.15 -8.04 -4.84
N TYR A 40 -16.37 -8.57 -5.79
CA TYR A 40 -15.14 -9.31 -5.56
C TYR A 40 -13.96 -8.66 -6.30
N GLY A 41 -12.75 -9.07 -5.94
CA GLY A 41 -11.51 -8.52 -6.48
C GLY A 41 -10.76 -7.69 -5.44
N PHE A 42 -9.66 -7.09 -5.89
CA PHE A 42 -8.72 -6.40 -5.00
C PHE A 42 -8.55 -4.95 -5.44
N VAL A 43 -8.70 -4.01 -4.51
CA VAL A 43 -8.08 -2.69 -4.68
C VAL A 43 -6.57 -2.88 -4.56
N LEU A 44 -5.79 -2.38 -5.51
CA LEU A 44 -4.33 -2.48 -5.48
C LEU A 44 -3.70 -1.09 -5.69
N LEU A 45 -2.86 -0.71 -4.74
CA LEU A 45 -2.10 0.54 -4.76
C LEU A 45 -0.60 0.27 -4.68
N GLN A 46 0.16 1.02 -5.46
CA GLN A 46 1.60 1.10 -5.38
C GLN A 46 1.96 2.31 -4.50
N GLY A 47 2.80 2.08 -3.50
CA GLY A 47 3.39 3.15 -2.69
C GLY A 47 4.44 3.92 -3.48
N GLY A 48 4.93 4.99 -2.89
CA GLY A 48 6.06 5.76 -3.41
C GLY A 48 7.35 4.95 -3.37
N GLU A 49 8.21 5.24 -4.34
CA GLU A 49 9.56 4.71 -4.43
C GLU A 49 10.57 5.77 -4.00
N GLU A 50 11.75 5.30 -3.57
CA GLU A 50 12.90 6.17 -3.32
C GLU A 50 13.38 6.76 -4.65
N LYS A 51 13.85 8.01 -4.61
CA LYS A 51 14.34 8.73 -5.79
C LYS A 51 15.70 9.32 -5.51
N THR A 52 16.53 9.32 -6.55
CA THR A 52 17.80 10.03 -6.56
C THR A 52 17.69 11.36 -7.28
N ARG A 53 18.55 12.30 -6.91
CA ARG A 53 18.63 13.60 -7.56
C ARG A 53 19.30 13.47 -8.93
N TYR A 54 18.49 13.51 -10.00
CA TYR A 54 18.94 13.38 -11.39
C TYR A 54 19.71 12.06 -11.61
N CYS A 55 20.97 12.14 -12.07
CA CYS A 55 21.84 11.00 -12.32
C CYS A 55 22.85 10.73 -11.19
N THR A 56 22.68 11.35 -10.02
CA THR A 56 23.56 11.10 -8.86
C THR A 56 23.03 9.98 -7.98
N ASP A 57 23.83 9.58 -6.99
CA ASP A 57 23.48 8.67 -5.91
C ASP A 57 22.86 9.38 -4.69
N HIS A 58 22.58 10.68 -4.79
CA HIS A 58 21.99 11.46 -3.70
C HIS A 58 20.51 11.13 -3.55
N ILE A 59 20.18 10.34 -2.53
CA ILE A 59 18.81 9.97 -2.16
C ILE A 59 18.07 11.19 -1.61
N GLU A 60 16.90 11.49 -2.18
CA GLU A 60 16.00 12.51 -1.66
C GLU A 60 15.23 12.00 -0.44
N LEU A 61 14.86 12.92 0.47
CA LEU A 61 14.05 12.55 1.62
C LEU A 61 12.70 11.97 1.16
N PHE A 62 12.48 10.70 1.46
CA PHE A 62 11.29 9.99 1.03
C PHE A 62 10.02 10.56 1.69
N ARG A 63 9.00 10.78 0.86
CA ARG A 63 7.64 11.12 1.30
C ARG A 63 6.65 10.26 0.52
N GLN A 64 5.80 9.57 1.26
CA GLN A 64 4.85 8.59 0.74
C GLN A 64 3.85 9.20 -0.25
N GLU A 65 3.37 8.38 -1.19
CA GLU A 65 2.23 8.68 -2.06
C GLU A 65 0.98 8.91 -1.20
N SER A 66 0.20 9.95 -1.49
CA SER A 66 -0.86 10.44 -0.60
C SER A 66 -2.01 9.44 -0.41
N TYR A 67 -2.47 8.76 -1.45
CA TYR A 67 -3.55 7.77 -1.35
C TYR A 67 -3.08 6.52 -0.60
N PHE A 68 -1.84 6.08 -0.85
CA PHE A 68 -1.21 4.98 -0.13
C PHE A 68 -1.04 5.29 1.35
N ALA A 69 -0.50 6.46 1.68
CA ALA A 69 -0.35 6.95 3.05
C ALA A 69 -1.71 7.05 3.76
N TYR A 70 -2.76 7.50 3.06
CA TYR A 70 -4.09 7.60 3.62
C TYR A 70 -4.66 6.25 4.07
N LEU A 71 -4.48 5.19 3.27
CA LEU A 71 -5.05 3.87 3.57
C LEU A 71 -4.18 2.98 4.45
N PHE A 72 -2.86 3.11 4.39
CA PHE A 72 -1.93 2.19 5.06
C PHE A 72 -1.02 2.85 6.09
N GLY A 73 -0.76 4.15 6.00
CA GLY A 73 0.14 4.86 6.93
C GLY A 73 1.60 4.44 6.84
N VAL A 74 1.96 3.67 5.80
CA VAL A 74 3.30 3.12 5.59
C VAL A 74 4.30 4.21 5.28
N LYS A 75 5.44 4.16 5.97
CA LYS A 75 6.49 5.18 5.89
C LYS A 75 7.66 4.77 5.02
N GLU A 76 7.85 3.47 4.81
CA GLU A 76 8.92 2.92 4.00
C GLU A 76 8.59 3.00 2.49
N PRO A 77 9.59 3.18 1.62
CA PRO A 77 9.42 3.18 0.17
C PRO A 77 9.28 1.77 -0.41
N GLY A 78 8.72 1.68 -1.62
CA GLY A 78 8.68 0.44 -2.41
C GLY A 78 7.64 -0.58 -1.97
N PHE A 79 6.71 -0.19 -1.10
CA PHE A 79 5.62 -1.03 -0.64
C PHE A 79 4.42 -1.03 -1.62
N TYR A 80 3.67 -2.12 -1.64
CA TYR A 80 2.35 -2.20 -2.26
C TYR A 80 1.31 -2.58 -1.21
N GLY A 81 0.05 -2.31 -1.52
CA GLY A 81 -1.05 -2.52 -0.60
C GLY A 81 -2.27 -2.95 -1.36
N ALA A 82 -2.88 -4.05 -0.91
CA ALA A 82 -4.12 -4.55 -1.47
C ALA A 82 -5.23 -4.61 -0.41
N ILE A 83 -6.47 -4.48 -0.86
CA ILE A 83 -7.65 -4.66 -0.02
C ILE A 83 -8.62 -5.56 -0.77
N ASP A 84 -8.93 -6.71 -0.19
CA ASP A 84 -9.96 -7.60 -0.70
C ASP A 84 -11.34 -6.95 -0.52
N ILE A 85 -12.04 -6.73 -1.63
CA ILE A 85 -13.34 -6.06 -1.62
C ILE A 85 -14.41 -6.91 -0.97
N ALA A 86 -14.34 -8.24 -1.04
CA ALA A 86 -15.35 -9.11 -0.45
C ALA A 86 -15.14 -9.22 1.07
N THR A 87 -13.92 -9.54 1.50
CA THR A 87 -13.64 -9.82 2.92
C THR A 87 -13.22 -8.61 3.73
N GLY A 88 -12.75 -7.54 3.07
CA GLY A 88 -12.17 -6.37 3.71
C GLY A 88 -10.77 -6.60 4.29
N LYS A 89 -10.17 -7.77 4.08
CA LYS A 89 -8.79 -8.06 4.51
C LYS A 89 -7.82 -7.15 3.77
N SER A 90 -6.92 -6.51 4.53
CA SER A 90 -5.88 -5.66 3.98
C SER A 90 -4.55 -6.40 3.96
N ILE A 91 -3.86 -6.33 2.83
CA ILE A 91 -2.61 -7.03 2.56
C ILE A 91 -1.55 -5.97 2.27
N LEU A 92 -0.36 -6.12 2.84
CA LEU A 92 0.77 -5.26 2.55
C LEU A 92 1.88 -6.09 1.89
N PHE A 93 2.54 -5.54 0.89
CA PHE A 93 3.66 -6.19 0.22
C PHE A 93 4.92 -5.36 0.45
N ALA A 94 5.88 -5.94 1.16
CA ALA A 94 7.15 -5.30 1.50
C ALA A 94 8.24 -5.67 0.48
N PRO A 95 9.13 -4.75 0.10
CA PRO A 95 10.27 -5.11 -0.75
C PRO A 95 11.17 -6.11 -0.03
N ARG A 96 11.65 -7.12 -0.76
CA ARG A 96 12.66 -8.05 -0.25
C ARG A 96 14.03 -7.37 -0.32
N LEU A 97 14.59 -7.09 0.84
CA LEU A 97 15.87 -6.38 0.95
C LEU A 97 17.05 -7.37 0.85
N PRO A 98 18.14 -7.02 0.15
CA PRO A 98 19.34 -7.84 0.09
C PRO A 98 20.07 -7.84 1.44
N ALA A 99 20.90 -8.86 1.70
CA ALA A 99 21.63 -9.00 2.96
C ALA A 99 22.51 -7.77 3.28
N ASP A 100 23.14 -7.19 2.26
CA ASP A 100 23.99 -6.00 2.41
C ASP A 100 23.24 -4.77 2.91
N TYR A 101 21.91 -4.72 2.78
CA TYR A 101 21.08 -3.65 3.34
C TYR A 101 21.33 -3.46 4.84
N ALA A 102 21.50 -4.56 5.57
CA ALA A 102 21.72 -4.56 7.01
C ALA A 102 22.98 -3.79 7.43
N VAL A 103 23.99 -3.74 6.54
CA VAL A 103 25.26 -3.06 6.79
C VAL A 103 25.10 -1.54 6.69
N TRP A 104 24.24 -1.05 5.79
CA TRP A 104 24.15 0.37 5.45
C TRP A 104 22.96 1.09 6.07
N LEU A 105 21.80 0.42 6.15
CA LEU A 105 20.51 1.04 6.47
C LEU A 105 19.86 0.46 7.74
N GLY A 106 20.53 -0.51 8.38
CA GLY A 106 20.13 -1.12 9.64
C GLY A 106 19.32 -2.41 9.47
N ASP A 107 18.81 -2.91 10.59
CA ASP A 107 18.23 -4.26 10.66
C ASP A 107 17.07 -4.49 9.67
N ILE A 108 17.16 -5.61 8.95
CA ILE A 108 16.08 -6.08 8.07
C ILE A 108 14.93 -6.59 8.94
N LYS A 109 13.86 -5.81 9.03
CA LYS A 109 12.69 -6.16 9.83
C LYS A 109 11.95 -7.37 9.23
N PRO A 110 11.50 -8.33 10.05
CA PRO A 110 10.67 -9.42 9.57
C PRO A 110 9.27 -8.93 9.17
N LEU A 111 8.58 -9.65 8.28
CA LEU A 111 7.23 -9.31 7.82
C LEU A 111 6.21 -9.13 8.96
N SER A 112 6.35 -9.92 10.03
CA SER A 112 5.50 -9.82 11.23
C SER A 112 5.59 -8.46 11.93
N CYS A 113 6.75 -7.80 11.86
CA CYS A 113 6.93 -6.45 12.38
C CYS A 113 6.04 -5.45 11.63
N PHE A 114 6.02 -5.52 10.30
CA PHE A 114 5.16 -4.67 9.47
C PHE A 114 3.67 -4.98 9.68
N GLN A 115 3.31 -6.25 9.86
CA GLN A 115 1.93 -6.66 10.11
C GLN A 115 1.38 -6.02 11.39
N GLN A 116 2.16 -6.10 12.46
CA GLN A 116 1.82 -5.51 13.76
C GLN A 116 1.84 -3.98 13.70
N GLN A 117 2.91 -3.40 13.14
CA GLN A 117 3.09 -1.95 13.05
C GLN A 117 1.97 -1.28 12.24
N TYR A 118 1.56 -1.88 11.13
CA TYR A 118 0.57 -1.28 10.22
C TYR A 118 -0.87 -1.80 10.42
N MET A 119 -1.06 -2.71 11.37
CA MET A 119 -2.36 -3.30 11.71
C MET A 119 -3.10 -3.78 10.45
N VAL A 120 -2.39 -4.56 9.63
CA VAL A 120 -2.91 -5.18 8.41
C VAL A 120 -3.15 -6.68 8.63
N SER A 121 -4.03 -7.27 7.83
CA SER A 121 -4.39 -8.69 7.97
C SER A 121 -3.24 -9.61 7.56
N MET A 122 -2.50 -9.28 6.51
CA MET A 122 -1.44 -10.11 5.94
C MET A 122 -0.28 -9.23 5.44
N VAL A 123 0.93 -9.79 5.45
CA VAL A 123 2.11 -9.17 4.84
C VAL A 123 2.88 -10.22 4.04
N HIS A 124 3.25 -9.88 2.81
CA HIS A 124 4.03 -10.71 1.89
C HIS A 124 5.15 -9.89 1.25
N TYR A 125 5.99 -10.51 0.42
CA TYR A 125 6.97 -9.75 -0.36
C TYR A 125 6.39 -9.21 -1.67
N THR A 126 6.96 -8.12 -2.20
CA THR A 126 6.52 -7.53 -3.47
C THR A 126 6.68 -8.47 -4.66
N ASP A 127 7.71 -9.32 -4.65
CA ASP A 127 7.90 -10.37 -5.66
C ASP A 127 6.82 -11.48 -5.61
N GLU A 128 6.02 -11.53 -4.54
CA GLU A 128 4.98 -12.55 -4.33
C GLU A 128 3.57 -12.04 -4.69
N ILE A 129 3.40 -10.76 -5.08
CA ILE A 129 2.10 -10.13 -5.33
C ILE A 129 1.20 -10.99 -6.23
N VAL A 130 1.72 -11.43 -7.37
CA VAL A 130 0.96 -12.20 -8.34
C VAL A 130 0.49 -13.53 -7.73
N GLY A 131 1.39 -14.27 -7.09
CA GLY A 131 1.08 -15.57 -6.49
C GLY A 131 0.02 -15.46 -5.39
N VAL A 132 0.21 -14.50 -4.48
CA VAL A 132 -0.70 -14.26 -3.34
C VAL A 132 -2.08 -13.84 -3.82
N LEU A 133 -2.19 -12.91 -4.77
CA LEU A 133 -3.50 -12.47 -5.27
C LEU A 133 -4.24 -13.59 -6.03
N HIS A 134 -3.52 -14.46 -6.74
CA HIS A 134 -4.10 -15.65 -7.36
C HIS A 134 -4.62 -16.64 -6.31
N GLU A 135 -3.79 -16.98 -5.32
CA GLU A 135 -4.15 -17.90 -4.24
C GLU A 135 -5.40 -17.40 -3.48
N LEU A 136 -5.41 -16.14 -3.07
CA LEU A 136 -6.52 -15.56 -2.30
C LEU A 136 -7.81 -15.44 -3.12
N SER A 137 -7.71 -15.27 -4.45
CA SER A 137 -8.89 -15.20 -5.30
C SER A 137 -9.62 -16.54 -5.38
N ASN A 138 -8.95 -17.68 -5.16
CA ASN A 138 -9.47 -19.03 -5.38
C ASN A 138 -10.11 -19.24 -6.78
N VAL A 139 -9.69 -18.44 -7.77
CA VAL A 139 -10.19 -18.54 -9.14
C VAL A 139 -9.09 -19.11 -10.04
N LEU A 140 -9.48 -20.00 -10.96
CA LEU A 140 -8.62 -20.49 -12.05
C LEU A 140 -8.21 -19.38 -13.04
N GLU A 141 -8.89 -18.24 -12.99
CA GLU A 141 -8.70 -17.08 -13.85
C GLU A 141 -7.89 -15.97 -13.16
N LYS A 142 -7.69 -14.86 -13.87
CA LYS A 142 -6.94 -13.70 -13.37
C LYS A 142 -7.78 -12.92 -12.35
N PRO A 143 -7.25 -12.58 -11.16
CA PRO A 143 -7.97 -11.75 -10.20
C PRO A 143 -8.34 -10.39 -10.79
N LEU A 144 -9.56 -9.92 -10.47
CA LEU A 144 -10.02 -8.60 -10.82
C LEU A 144 -9.33 -7.55 -9.94
N LEU A 145 -8.73 -6.53 -10.57
CA LEU A 145 -8.01 -5.47 -9.88
C LEU A 145 -8.66 -4.11 -10.10
N PHE A 146 -8.81 -3.35 -9.02
CA PHE A 146 -9.23 -1.97 -9.03
C PHE A 146 -8.01 -1.09 -8.76
N LEU A 147 -7.54 -0.40 -9.80
CA LEU A 147 -6.33 0.42 -9.75
C LEU A 147 -6.70 1.91 -9.63
N LEU A 148 -5.84 2.67 -8.96
CA LEU A 148 -5.99 4.11 -8.87
C LEU A 148 -5.61 4.78 -10.19
N HIS A 149 -6.59 5.39 -10.84
CA HIS A 149 -6.37 6.26 -11.99
C HIS A 149 -7.40 7.39 -12.00
N GLY A 150 -6.94 8.64 -12.00
CA GLY A 150 -7.81 9.81 -11.98
C GLY A 150 -7.03 11.10 -12.14
N LEU A 151 -7.73 12.13 -12.63
CA LEU A 151 -7.19 13.48 -12.82
C LEU A 151 -7.24 14.26 -11.49
N ASN A 152 -6.10 14.78 -11.04
CA ASN A 152 -6.05 15.77 -9.99
C ASN A 152 -6.38 17.15 -10.57
N THR A 153 -7.43 17.80 -10.08
CA THR A 153 -7.96 19.05 -10.64
C THR A 153 -7.10 20.29 -10.41
N ASP A 154 -6.20 20.26 -9.43
CA ASP A 154 -5.33 21.40 -9.10
C ASP A 154 -4.05 21.40 -9.96
N SER A 155 -3.45 20.22 -10.12
CA SER A 155 -2.20 20.04 -10.86
C SER A 155 -2.38 19.59 -12.31
N ASN A 156 -3.58 19.15 -12.68
CA ASN A 156 -3.90 18.48 -13.95
C ASN A 156 -3.10 17.19 -14.21
N ASN A 157 -2.44 16.64 -13.19
CA ASN A 157 -1.72 15.38 -13.30
C ASN A 157 -2.65 14.19 -13.08
N PHE A 158 -2.40 13.10 -13.79
CA PHE A 158 -3.06 11.82 -13.54
C PHE A 158 -2.32 11.01 -12.50
N SER A 159 -3.07 10.35 -11.61
CA SER A 159 -2.49 9.30 -10.76
C SER A 159 -2.04 8.11 -11.61
N LYS A 160 -0.89 7.55 -11.22
CA LYS A 160 -0.30 6.40 -11.88
C LYS A 160 -0.92 5.11 -11.31
N PRO A 161 -1.51 4.25 -12.16
CA PRO A 161 -1.96 2.93 -11.73
C PRO A 161 -0.80 2.09 -11.21
N ALA A 162 -1.07 1.17 -10.29
CA ALA A 162 -0.05 0.27 -9.79
C ALA A 162 0.59 -0.55 -10.93
N GLU A 163 1.91 -0.57 -10.96
CA GLU A 163 2.70 -1.40 -11.87
C GLU A 163 3.30 -2.55 -11.09
N PHE A 164 3.06 -3.77 -11.56
CA PHE A 164 3.62 -5.00 -11.03
C PHE A 164 3.72 -5.97 -12.22
N GLU A 165 4.45 -7.06 -12.06
CA GLU A 165 4.77 -7.95 -13.16
C GLU A 165 3.52 -8.39 -13.96
N LYS A 166 3.60 -8.29 -15.30
CA LYS A 166 2.46 -8.17 -16.24
C LYS A 166 1.67 -9.48 -16.50
N SER A 167 1.33 -10.23 -15.46
CA SER A 167 0.44 -11.40 -15.63
C SER A 167 -1.05 -11.07 -15.50
N LEU A 168 -1.47 -9.90 -14.98
CA LEU A 168 -2.87 -9.57 -14.68
C LEU A 168 -3.51 -8.61 -15.71
N ARG A 169 -4.78 -8.85 -16.09
CA ARG A 169 -5.52 -7.98 -17.04
C ARG A 169 -5.96 -6.69 -16.33
N ARG A 170 -5.68 -5.54 -16.94
CA ARG A 170 -6.24 -4.23 -16.56
C ARG A 170 -7.64 -4.13 -17.21
N ILE A 171 -8.66 -3.77 -16.44
CA ILE A 171 -9.99 -3.36 -16.95
C ILE A 171 -10.23 -1.92 -16.53
#